data_AF-A0A5C6WAG5-F1
#
_entry.id   AF-A0A5C6WAG5-F1
#
_cell.length_a   1.000
_cell.length_b   1.000
_cell.length_c   1.000
_cell.angle_alpha   90.00
_cell.angle_beta   90.00
_cell.angle_gamma   90.00
#
_symmetry.space_group_name_H-M   'P 1'
#
loop_
_entity.id
_entity.type
_entity.pdbx_description
1 polymer ?
#
loop_
_entity_poly.entity_id
_entity_poly.type
_entity_poly.pdbx_seq_one_letter_code
_entity_poly.pdbx_strand_id
1 'polypeptide(L)'
;MKKTCLLIILCIITVGCSSFSDTKPVPLHPLFSNDESKYSLLVVDEDGEYDIGNEWREKNKIYNVKTVHGRSSVKEINNQYKFIEIEKSPAFVVFNTKDIVLKTYSEKELIDFLHKN
;
A
#
# COMPACT_ATOMS: atom_id res chain seq x y z
N MET A 1 18.66 6.38 -64.99
CA MET A 1 18.03 5.05 -64.76
C MET A 1 19.11 4.05 -64.40
N LYS A 2 19.09 3.55 -63.16
CA LYS A 2 19.31 2.14 -62.76
C LYS A 2 19.47 2.10 -61.25
N LYS A 3 18.57 1.33 -60.63
CA LYS A 3 18.46 1.09 -59.20
C LYS A 3 19.55 0.11 -58.80
N THR A 4 20.27 0.38 -57.72
CA THR A 4 20.99 -0.65 -56.98
C THR A 4 20.52 -0.59 -55.54
N CYS A 5 19.61 -1.50 -55.25
CA CYS A 5 19.21 -1.93 -53.92
C CYS A 5 20.25 -2.97 -53.47
N LEU A 6 20.93 -2.75 -52.34
CA LEU A 6 21.43 -3.87 -51.53
C LEU A 6 21.54 -3.45 -50.06
N LEU A 7 20.73 -4.15 -49.25
CA LEU A 7 20.69 -4.23 -47.79
C LEU A 7 22.06 -4.45 -47.14
N ILE A 8 22.18 -4.06 -45.86
CA ILE A 8 22.71 -4.82 -44.68
C ILE A 8 22.85 -3.77 -43.55
N ILE A 9 21.83 -3.56 -42.72
CA ILE A 9 21.75 -4.11 -41.35
C ILE A 9 23.07 -3.98 -40.60
N LEU A 10 23.21 -2.88 -39.84
CA LEU A 10 23.99 -2.90 -38.60
C LEU A 10 23.17 -2.21 -37.51
N CYS A 11 22.14 -2.94 -37.07
CA CYS A 11 21.49 -2.76 -35.79
C CYS A 11 22.51 -3.09 -34.69
N ILE A 12 23.20 -2.07 -34.18
CA ILE A 12 23.75 -2.13 -32.82
C ILE A 12 23.37 -0.83 -32.12
N ILE A 13 22.05 -0.66 -31.94
CA ILE A 13 21.50 0.09 -30.83
C ILE A 13 21.96 -0.66 -29.58
N THR A 14 23.10 -0.29 -29.02
CA THR A 14 23.42 -0.58 -27.63
C THR A 14 22.45 0.24 -26.78
N VAL A 15 21.23 -0.29 -26.62
CA VAL A 15 20.35 0.11 -25.53
C VAL A 15 21.17 -0.14 -24.28
N GLY A 16 21.61 0.93 -23.64
CA GLY A 16 22.32 0.84 -22.38
C GLY A 16 21.49 -0.01 -21.43
N CYS A 17 22.13 -1.02 -20.85
CA CYS A 17 21.64 -1.65 -19.63
C CYS A 17 21.57 -0.55 -18.55
N SER A 18 20.48 0.21 -18.51
CA SER A 18 20.03 0.76 -17.25
C SER A 18 19.59 -0.44 -16.44
N SER A 19 20.42 -0.82 -15.47
CA SER A 19 20.08 -1.77 -14.43
C SER A 19 18.65 -1.49 -13.99
N PHE A 20 17.73 -2.40 -14.29
CA PHE A 20 16.41 -2.42 -13.68
C PHE A 20 16.66 -2.75 -12.22
N SER A 21 17.04 -1.74 -11.45
CA SER A 21 16.94 -1.79 -10.02
C SER A 21 15.45 -1.86 -9.74
N ASP A 22 14.96 -3.05 -9.39
CA ASP A 22 13.62 -3.36 -8.82
C ASP A 22 13.40 -2.60 -7.51
N THR A 23 13.63 -1.29 -7.53
CA THR A 23 13.42 -0.43 -6.39
C THR A 23 11.93 -0.19 -6.39
N LYS A 24 11.22 -0.94 -5.55
CA LYS A 24 9.80 -0.70 -5.27
C LYS A 24 9.61 0.82 -5.09
N PRO A 25 8.63 1.44 -5.75
CA PRO A 25 8.45 2.88 -5.66
C PRO A 25 8.31 3.26 -4.19
N VAL A 26 9.07 4.28 -3.78
CA VAL A 26 8.96 4.81 -2.41
C VAL A 26 7.56 5.41 -2.28
N PRO A 27 6.75 5.01 -1.27
CA PRO A 27 5.41 5.54 -1.13
C PRO A 27 5.47 7.05 -0.86
N LEU A 28 4.49 7.78 -1.39
CA LEU A 28 4.38 9.24 -1.21
C LEU A 28 4.34 9.63 0.28
N HIS A 29 3.79 8.75 1.11
CA HIS A 29 3.68 8.92 2.55
C HIS A 29 3.97 7.58 3.26
N PRO A 30 4.63 7.57 4.44
CA PRO A 30 5.02 6.32 5.13
C PRO A 30 3.88 5.36 5.47
N LEU A 31 2.64 5.86 5.52
CA LEU A 31 1.44 5.05 5.78
C LEU A 31 0.76 4.55 4.51
N PHE A 32 1.07 5.12 3.34
CA PHE A 32 0.42 4.76 2.09
C PHE A 32 0.99 3.46 1.56
N SER A 33 0.16 2.75 0.81
CA SER A 33 0.63 1.61 0.05
C SER A 33 1.67 2.05 -0.98
N ASN A 34 2.65 1.18 -1.24
CA ASN A 34 3.58 1.34 -2.36
C ASN A 34 3.19 0.50 -3.58
N ASP A 35 1.96 -0.01 -3.60
CA ASP A 35 1.47 -0.99 -4.56
C ASP A 35 0.02 -0.68 -4.92
N GLU A 36 -0.25 -0.36 -6.18
CA GLU A 36 -1.58 0.05 -6.63
C GLU A 36 -2.63 -1.07 -6.47
N SER A 37 -2.20 -2.33 -6.34
CA SER A 37 -3.09 -3.48 -6.15
C SER A 37 -3.31 -3.86 -4.70
N LYS A 38 -2.67 -3.15 -3.75
CA LYS A 38 -2.70 -3.47 -2.33
C LYS A 38 -2.97 -2.24 -1.47
N TYR A 39 -3.53 -2.50 -0.29
CA TYR A 39 -3.73 -1.53 0.76
C TYR A 39 -2.63 -1.59 1.83
N SER A 40 -2.46 -0.47 2.51
CA SER A 40 -1.81 -0.40 3.81
C SER A 40 -2.87 -0.14 4.89
N LEU A 41 -2.69 -0.72 6.08
CA LEU A 41 -3.65 -0.64 7.17
C LEU A 41 -2.96 -0.07 8.41
N LEU A 42 -3.49 1.02 8.97
CA LEU A 42 -3.16 1.49 10.30
C LEU A 42 -4.19 0.95 11.29
N VAL A 43 -3.70 0.38 12.37
CA VAL A 43 -4.49 -0.09 13.51
C VAL A 43 -4.03 0.71 14.72
N VAL A 44 -4.93 1.48 15.30
CA VAL A 44 -4.71 2.16 16.57
C VAL A 44 -5.54 1.46 17.61
N ASP A 45 -4.88 0.84 18.57
CA ASP A 45 -5.49 0.04 19.62
C ASP A 45 -4.73 0.28 20.93
N GLU A 46 -5.32 1.09 21.80
CA GLU A 46 -4.75 1.46 23.10
C GLU A 46 -4.85 0.32 24.13
N ASP A 47 -5.78 -0.62 23.94
CA ASP A 47 -6.03 -1.73 24.87
C ASP A 47 -5.26 -3.01 24.47
N GLY A 48 -4.80 -3.09 23.22
CA GLY A 48 -3.99 -4.20 22.70
C GLY A 48 -4.78 -5.48 22.46
N GLU A 49 -6.09 -5.37 22.25
CA GLU A 49 -7.00 -6.49 21.96
C GLU A 49 -6.88 -7.01 20.52
N TYR A 50 -6.44 -6.18 19.58
CA TYR A 50 -6.43 -6.47 18.14
C TYR A 50 -5.04 -6.86 17.63
N ASP A 51 -4.85 -8.16 17.39
CA ASP A 51 -3.70 -8.68 16.64
C ASP A 51 -4.04 -8.84 15.15
N ILE A 52 -3.86 -7.76 14.38
CA ILE A 52 -4.07 -7.74 12.93
C ILE A 52 -2.77 -8.14 12.21
N GLY A 53 -2.36 -9.39 12.43
CA GLY A 53 -1.20 -10.03 11.80
C GLY A 53 -1.57 -10.91 10.60
N ASN A 54 -0.65 -11.82 10.25
CA ASN A 54 -0.88 -12.80 9.18
C ASN A 54 -2.04 -13.76 9.50
N GLU A 55 -2.15 -14.21 10.75
CA GLU A 55 -3.21 -15.14 11.18
C GLU A 55 -4.61 -14.52 11.01
N TRP A 56 -4.78 -13.26 11.40
CA TRP A 56 -6.03 -12.52 11.19
C TRP A 56 -6.39 -12.45 9.71
N ARG A 57 -5.40 -12.17 8.85
CA ARG A 57 -5.60 -12.09 7.40
C ARG A 57 -5.96 -13.43 6.81
N GLU A 58 -5.32 -14.51 7.22
CA GLU A 58 -5.62 -15.86 6.73
C GLU A 58 -7.02 -16.30 7.17
N LYS A 59 -7.36 -16.11 8.45
CA LYS A 59 -8.68 -16.41 9.02
C LYS A 59 -9.80 -15.68 8.29
N ASN A 60 -9.59 -14.40 8.01
CA ASN A 60 -10.56 -13.55 7.31
C ASN A 60 -10.39 -13.54 5.78
N LYS A 61 -9.48 -14.35 5.22
CA LYS A 61 -9.22 -14.43 3.76
C LYS A 61 -8.91 -13.07 3.10
N ILE A 62 -8.11 -12.24 3.78
CA ILE A 62 -7.69 -10.90 3.34
C ILE A 62 -6.30 -10.93 2.71
N TYR A 63 -6.24 -10.85 1.37
CA TYR A 63 -4.99 -10.92 0.60
C TYR A 63 -4.56 -9.58 -0.03
N ASN A 64 -5.38 -8.55 0.10
CA ASN A 64 -5.16 -7.22 -0.49
C ASN A 64 -4.46 -6.25 0.48
N VAL A 65 -4.24 -6.57 1.75
CA VAL A 65 -3.42 -5.76 2.68
C VAL A 65 -1.96 -6.20 2.63
N LYS A 66 -1.04 -5.29 2.34
CA LYS A 66 0.41 -5.60 2.24
C LYS A 66 1.19 -5.18 3.48
N THR A 67 0.77 -4.11 4.12
CA THR A 67 1.46 -3.51 5.27
C THR A 67 0.45 -3.21 6.36
N VAL A 68 0.81 -3.52 7.59
CA VAL A 68 0.03 -3.18 8.79
C VAL A 68 0.91 -2.34 9.71
N HIS A 69 0.39 -1.21 10.15
CA HIS A 69 1.01 -0.31 11.11
C HIS A 69 0.23 -0.40 12.42
N GLY A 70 0.78 -1.07 13.43
CA GLY A 70 0.19 -1.11 14.78
C GLY A 70 0.61 0.09 15.63
N ARG A 71 -0.31 0.69 16.38
CA ARG A 71 -0.07 1.82 17.28
C ARG A 71 -0.92 1.71 18.53
N SER A 72 -0.39 2.15 19.66
CA SER A 72 -1.04 2.06 20.96
C SER A 72 -1.45 3.41 21.54
N SER A 73 -1.53 4.47 20.71
CA SER A 73 -1.99 5.78 21.16
C SER A 73 -2.66 6.60 20.05
N VAL A 74 -3.91 6.99 20.30
CA VAL A 74 -4.66 7.94 19.44
C VAL A 74 -3.97 9.30 19.44
N LYS A 75 -3.53 9.76 20.61
CA LYS A 75 -2.87 11.05 20.79
C LYS A 75 -1.57 11.12 19.99
N GLU A 76 -0.74 10.08 20.06
CA GLU A 76 0.51 10.01 19.29
C GLU A 76 0.23 10.11 17.79
N ILE A 77 -0.74 9.34 17.30
CA ILE A 77 -1.05 9.31 15.88
C ILE A 77 -1.60 10.64 15.37
N ASN A 78 -2.50 11.28 16.11
CA ASN A 78 -3.00 12.60 15.73
C ASN A 78 -1.92 13.69 15.79
N ASN A 79 -0.94 13.56 16.68
CA ASN A 79 0.21 14.47 16.72
C ASN A 79 1.15 14.28 15.53
N GLN A 80 1.42 13.03 15.17
CA GLN A 80 2.35 12.68 14.08
C GLN A 80 1.72 12.92 12.69
N TYR A 81 0.45 12.56 12.54
CA TYR A 81 -0.27 12.55 11.27
C TYR A 81 -1.60 13.27 11.40
N LYS A 82 -1.54 14.60 11.46
CA LYS A 82 -2.73 15.46 11.67
C LYS A 82 -3.87 15.22 10.69
N PHE A 83 -3.59 14.80 9.45
CA PHE A 83 -4.61 14.56 8.43
C PHE A 83 -5.49 13.32 8.71
N ILE A 84 -5.07 12.43 9.62
CA ILE A 84 -5.81 11.21 9.91
C ILE A 84 -6.98 11.51 10.84
N GLU A 85 -6.83 12.39 11.84
CA GLU A 85 -7.88 12.79 12.80
C GLU A 85 -8.69 11.60 13.35
N ILE A 86 -8.07 10.81 14.24
CA ILE A 86 -8.70 9.68 14.92
C ILE A 86 -9.43 10.16 16.17
N GLU A 87 -10.72 9.86 16.28
CA GLU A 87 -11.55 10.25 17.43
C GLU A 87 -11.39 9.33 18.65
N LYS A 88 -11.24 8.02 18.44
CA LYS A 88 -11.24 7.00 19.51
C LYS A 88 -10.50 5.72 19.12
N SER A 89 -10.19 4.88 20.11
CA SER A 89 -9.67 3.52 19.96
C SER A 89 -10.78 2.47 20.16
N PRO A 90 -10.75 1.32 19.47
CA PRO A 90 -9.85 0.98 18.37
C PRO A 90 -10.23 1.72 17.08
N ALA A 91 -9.25 2.04 16.24
CA ALA A 91 -9.46 2.65 14.93
C ALA A 91 -8.68 1.92 13.83
N PHE A 92 -9.34 1.75 12.69
CA PHE A 92 -8.79 1.12 11.51
C PHE A 92 -8.82 2.11 10.35
N VAL A 93 -7.65 2.39 9.77
CA VAL A 93 -7.52 3.32 8.64
C VAL A 93 -6.85 2.61 7.49
N VAL A 94 -7.54 2.54 6.35
CA VAL A 94 -7.04 1.89 5.14
C VAL A 94 -6.55 2.96 4.17
N PHE A 95 -5.35 2.76 3.65
CA PHE A 95 -4.70 3.64 2.69
C PHE A 95 -4.47 2.90 1.37
N ASN A 96 -4.76 3.56 0.26
CA ASN A 96 -4.22 3.17 -1.05
C ASN A 96 -2.86 3.87 -1.25
N THR A 97 -2.43 4.06 -2.51
CA THR A 97 -1.16 4.72 -2.84
C THR A 97 -1.19 6.26 -2.71
N LYS A 98 -2.36 6.87 -2.53
CA LYS A 98 -2.62 8.32 -2.65
C LYS A 98 -3.43 8.92 -1.50
N ASP A 99 -4.37 8.19 -0.91
CA ASP A 99 -5.31 8.72 0.08
C ASP A 99 -5.76 7.67 1.13
N ILE A 100 -6.59 8.15 2.06
CA ILE A 100 -7.37 7.32 2.98
C ILE A 100 -8.64 6.89 2.25
N VAL A 101 -8.83 5.58 2.09
CA VAL A 101 -10.02 5.01 1.44
C VAL A 101 -11.06 4.49 2.43
N LEU A 102 -10.67 4.25 3.68
CA LEU A 102 -11.57 3.88 4.76
C LEU A 102 -11.02 4.39 6.09
N LYS A 103 -11.89 4.95 6.93
CA LYS A 103 -11.67 5.12 8.35
C LYS A 103 -12.88 4.52 9.06
N THR A 104 -12.66 3.55 9.93
CA THR A 104 -13.73 2.92 10.71
C THR A 104 -13.24 2.58 12.12
N TYR A 105 -14.19 2.42 13.04
CA TYR A 105 -13.98 1.95 14.40
C TYR A 105 -14.57 0.55 14.61
N SER A 106 -14.88 -0.16 13.51
CA SER A 106 -15.49 -1.47 13.49
C SER A 106 -14.65 -2.43 12.66
N GLU A 107 -14.13 -3.49 13.29
CA GLU A 107 -13.38 -4.55 12.60
C GLU A 107 -14.24 -5.21 11.51
N LYS A 108 -15.55 -5.37 11.76
CA LYS A 108 -16.47 -5.92 10.78
C LYS A 108 -16.54 -5.05 9.51
N GLU A 109 -16.63 -3.73 9.67
CA GLU A 109 -16.65 -2.82 8.52
C GLU A 109 -15.32 -2.83 7.76
N LEU A 110 -14.19 -2.95 8.47
CA LEU A 110 -12.88 -3.16 7.86
C LEU A 110 -12.86 -4.41 6.99
N ILE A 111 -13.29 -5.56 7.54
CA ILE A 111 -13.32 -6.84 6.83
C ILE A 111 -14.27 -6.76 5.62
N ASP A 112 -15.47 -6.21 5.80
CA ASP A 112 -16.46 -6.07 4.73
C ASP A 112 -15.93 -5.18 3.59
N PHE A 113 -15.21 -4.09 3.92
CA PHE A 113 -14.57 -3.23 2.93
C PHE A 113 -13.48 -3.99 2.15
N LEU A 114 -12.60 -4.70 2.86
CA LEU A 114 -11.48 -5.42 2.26
C LEU A 114 -11.93 -6.64 1.44
N HIS A 115 -13.12 -7.17 1.66
CA HIS A 115 -13.69 -8.22 0.80
C HIS A 115 -14.31 -7.69 -0.48
N LYS A 116 -14.83 -6.45 -0.45
CA LYS A 116 -15.51 -5.84 -1.60
C LYS A 116 -14.55 -5.22 -2.61
N ASN A 117 -13.29 -5.02 -2.24
CA ASN A 117 -12.27 -4.35 -3.04
C ASN A 117 -11.01 -5.21 -3.18
#